data_AF-A0A6U1MGB1-F1
#
_entry.id   AF-A0A6U1MGB1-F1
#
_cell.length_a   1.000
_cell.length_b   1.000
_cell.length_c   1.000
_cell.angle_alpha   90.00
_cell.angle_beta   90.00
_cell.angle_gamma   90.00
#
_symmetry.space_group_name_H-M   'P 1'
#
loop_
_entity.id
_entity.type
_entity.pdbx_description
1 polymer ?
#
loop_
_entity_poly.entity_id
_entity_poly.type
_entity_poly.pdbx_seq_one_letter_code
_entity_poly.pdbx_strand_id
1 'polypeptide(L)'
;MEGSFNKIAADAIKDFSHPQLNPQIIETDDDLFAQRGIIGFYYPDEETDIDLICQSGFLGNFFDLSLMPLSPMLINLNPPAHETSYTFRNSESAFQALKFWDYASKFSPLSGNEAFQLKRSLTKKGLADWSYAGYGGNYQGMMACLKIKFAPETLMANALLKTGDAWLQERNIKVGRDNTWSDNGDGTGKNWLGIQLMLLRDELKYGSSASSIEGTWTSTISSSMDISNGSQLTDNTIQAYVTRADAYFRQHIMSSKNLNPSRNKKARKNYK
;
A
#
# COMPACT_ATOMS: atom_id res chain seq x y z
N MET A 1 -17.06 5.62 -46.25
CA MET A 1 -16.17 4.61 -45.62
C MET A 1 -15.42 5.15 -44.39
N GLU A 2 -15.90 6.21 -43.72
CA GLU A 2 -15.26 6.78 -42.50
C GLU A 2 -15.97 6.44 -41.19
N GLY A 3 -17.18 5.87 -41.23
CA GLY A 3 -17.98 5.58 -40.03
C GLY A 3 -17.66 4.27 -39.30
N SER A 4 -16.83 3.38 -39.89
CA SER A 4 -16.52 2.06 -39.31
C SER A 4 -15.20 2.01 -38.54
N PHE A 5 -14.27 2.95 -38.79
CA PHE A 5 -12.98 2.97 -38.11
C PHE A 5 -13.06 3.57 -36.70
N ASN A 6 -13.95 4.55 -36.48
CA ASN A 6 -14.13 5.18 -35.18
C ASN A 6 -14.91 4.32 -34.16
N LYS A 7 -15.69 3.34 -34.61
CA LYS A 7 -16.41 2.43 -33.70
C LYS A 7 -15.52 1.27 -33.22
N ILE A 8 -14.62 0.79 -34.08
CA ILE A 8 -13.64 -0.25 -33.73
C ILE A 8 -12.58 0.30 -32.74
N ALA A 9 -12.22 1.58 -32.84
CA ALA A 9 -11.32 2.21 -31.86
C ALA A 9 -11.97 2.46 -30.49
N ALA A 10 -13.28 2.71 -30.43
CA ALA A 10 -14.01 2.90 -29.18
C ALA A 10 -14.31 1.58 -28.46
N ASP A 11 -14.57 0.50 -29.20
CA ASP A 11 -14.86 -0.82 -28.65
C ASP A 11 -13.59 -1.66 -28.36
N ALA A 12 -12.41 -1.19 -28.78
CA ALA A 12 -11.10 -1.80 -28.46
C ALA A 12 -10.46 -1.31 -27.14
N ILE A 13 -11.13 -0.45 -26.36
CA ILE A 13 -10.73 -0.11 -24.97
C ILE A 13 -11.42 -1.09 -23.99
N LYS A 14 -11.40 -2.37 -24.35
CA LYS A 14 -11.79 -3.49 -23.51
C LYS A 14 -10.82 -4.63 -23.77
N ASP A 15 -9.55 -4.43 -23.43
CA ASP A 15 -8.67 -5.56 -23.16
C ASP A 15 -7.42 -5.08 -22.40
N PHE A 16 -7.31 -5.55 -21.15
CA PHE A 16 -6.14 -5.55 -20.24
C PHE A 16 -5.03 -4.52 -20.47
N SER A 17 -4.87 -3.49 -19.60
CA SER A 17 -3.54 -2.90 -19.32
C SER A 17 -3.42 -1.74 -18.30
N HIS A 18 -4.40 -1.41 -17.44
CA HIS A 18 -4.16 -0.40 -16.38
C HIS A 18 -4.71 -0.81 -15.01
N PRO A 19 -3.92 -0.74 -13.93
CA PRO A 19 -4.46 -0.86 -12.57
C PRO A 19 -5.44 0.28 -12.34
N GLN A 20 -6.68 -0.07 -12.00
CA GLN A 20 -7.72 0.91 -11.72
C GLN A 20 -7.30 1.74 -10.50
N LEU A 21 -6.91 3.00 -10.74
CA LEU A 21 -6.73 4.02 -9.71
C LEU A 21 -8.11 4.55 -9.25
N ASN A 22 -8.98 3.62 -8.90
CA ASN A 22 -10.37 3.86 -8.52
C ASN A 22 -10.82 2.81 -7.49
N PRO A 23 -10.39 2.95 -6.24
CA PRO A 23 -10.68 1.96 -5.21
C PRO A 23 -12.19 1.79 -5.00
N GLN A 24 -12.60 0.56 -4.69
CA GLN A 24 -13.95 0.19 -4.27
C GLN A 24 -13.97 0.00 -2.76
N ILE A 25 -14.88 0.72 -2.11
CA ILE A 25 -15.08 0.63 -0.66
C ILE A 25 -16.03 -0.54 -0.38
N ILE A 26 -15.64 -1.40 0.55
CA ILE A 26 -16.53 -2.39 1.13
C ILE A 26 -17.35 -1.67 2.20
N GLU A 27 -18.64 -1.55 1.95
CA GLU A 27 -19.61 -1.06 2.94
C GLU A 27 -19.79 -2.08 4.07
N THR A 28 -19.95 -1.58 5.28
CA THR A 28 -20.09 -2.40 6.48
C THR A 28 -21.17 -1.84 7.39
N ASP A 29 -21.84 -2.72 8.13
CA ASP A 29 -22.76 -2.38 9.22
C ASP A 29 -22.07 -2.22 10.58
N ASP A 30 -20.75 -2.46 10.66
CA ASP A 30 -19.93 -2.24 11.86
C ASP A 30 -19.95 -0.76 12.28
N ASP A 31 -20.12 -0.50 13.56
CA ASP A 31 -20.16 0.85 14.12
C ASP A 31 -18.82 1.61 13.97
N LEU A 32 -17.68 0.91 13.97
CA LEU A 32 -16.37 1.55 13.79
C LEU A 32 -16.16 2.07 12.36
N PHE A 33 -16.80 1.42 11.40
CA PHE A 33 -16.65 1.70 9.97
C PHE A 33 -17.89 2.32 9.34
N ALA A 34 -18.98 2.42 10.09
CA ALA A 34 -20.24 2.99 9.63
C ALA A 34 -19.97 4.35 8.98
N GLN A 35 -20.49 4.53 7.76
CA GLN A 35 -20.33 5.73 6.91
C GLN A 35 -18.92 5.93 6.29
N ARG A 36 -17.94 5.09 6.63
CA ARG A 36 -16.56 5.15 6.08
C ARG A 36 -16.23 3.96 5.19
N GLY A 37 -16.69 2.77 5.57
CA GLY A 37 -16.35 1.50 4.95
C GLY A 37 -14.87 1.12 5.11
N ILE A 38 -14.48 0.03 4.44
CA ILE A 38 -13.12 -0.52 4.49
C ILE A 38 -12.56 -0.80 3.09
N ILE A 39 -11.25 -0.66 2.95
CA ILE A 39 -10.48 -1.03 1.74
C ILE A 39 -9.32 -1.92 2.18
N GLY A 40 -9.29 -3.14 1.66
CA GLY A 40 -8.16 -4.05 1.84
C GLY A 40 -7.24 -4.02 0.61
N PHE A 41 -5.93 -4.18 0.82
CA PHE A 41 -4.93 -4.23 -0.26
C PHE A 41 -3.73 -5.10 0.14
N TYR A 42 -2.93 -5.57 -0.81
CA TYR A 42 -1.69 -6.33 -0.55
C TYR A 42 -0.68 -6.22 -1.71
N TYR A 43 -1.08 -6.56 -2.93
CA TYR A 43 -0.28 -6.52 -4.16
C TYR A 43 1.17 -7.05 -4.03
N PRO A 44 1.45 -8.36 -3.92
CA PRO A 44 2.82 -8.89 -3.89
C PRO A 44 3.41 -9.11 -5.30
N ASP A 45 3.58 -8.03 -6.07
CA ASP A 45 3.85 -7.98 -7.53
C ASP A 45 2.68 -8.42 -8.44
N GLU A 46 1.56 -8.89 -7.88
CA GLU A 46 0.34 -9.22 -8.61
C GLU A 46 -0.91 -8.92 -7.78
N GLU A 47 -2.05 -8.72 -8.43
CA GLU A 47 -3.34 -8.50 -7.78
C GLU A 47 -3.80 -9.77 -7.03
N THR A 48 -4.11 -9.65 -5.74
CA THR A 48 -4.75 -10.72 -4.96
C THR A 48 -6.26 -10.60 -4.94
N ASP A 49 -6.96 -11.56 -4.32
CA ASP A 49 -8.42 -11.51 -4.21
C ASP A 49 -8.92 -10.20 -3.58
N ILE A 50 -8.23 -9.67 -2.56
CA ILE A 50 -8.66 -8.44 -1.91
C ILE A 50 -8.39 -7.21 -2.77
N ASP A 51 -7.26 -7.18 -3.47
CA ASP A 51 -6.92 -6.10 -4.40
C ASP A 51 -7.94 -6.02 -5.53
N LEU A 52 -8.39 -7.17 -6.05
CA LEU A 52 -9.42 -7.25 -7.08
C LEU A 52 -10.81 -6.82 -6.59
N ILE A 53 -11.16 -7.15 -5.34
CA ILE A 53 -12.43 -6.73 -4.73
C ILE A 53 -12.43 -5.21 -4.55
N CYS A 54 -11.35 -4.67 -4.00
CA CYS A 54 -11.26 -3.27 -3.62
C CYS A 54 -10.63 -2.37 -4.70
N GLN A 55 -10.20 -2.91 -5.84
CA GLN A 55 -9.44 -2.21 -6.90
C GLN A 55 -8.32 -1.34 -6.33
N SER A 56 -7.53 -1.93 -5.42
CA SER A 56 -6.71 -1.19 -4.45
C SER A 56 -5.23 -1.54 -4.49
N GLY A 57 -4.78 -2.35 -5.46
CA GLY A 57 -3.40 -2.80 -5.56
C GLY A 57 -2.36 -1.66 -5.58
N PHE A 58 -2.74 -0.48 -6.08
CA PHE A 58 -1.91 0.72 -6.09
C PHE A 58 -1.49 1.21 -4.69
N LEU A 59 -2.19 0.81 -3.63
CA LEU A 59 -1.83 1.12 -2.24
C LEU A 59 -0.60 0.30 -1.79
N GLY A 60 -0.41 -0.91 -2.32
CA GLY A 60 0.67 -1.82 -1.93
C GLY A 60 2.08 -1.32 -2.29
N ASN A 61 3.08 -1.72 -1.50
CA ASN A 61 4.45 -1.24 -1.68
C ASN A 61 5.16 -1.80 -2.92
N PHE A 62 4.73 -2.95 -3.41
CA PHE A 62 5.32 -3.64 -4.56
C PHE A 62 4.68 -3.18 -5.89
N PHE A 63 3.71 -2.27 -5.83
CA PHE A 63 3.04 -1.75 -7.01
C PHE A 63 4.03 -1.04 -7.95
N ASP A 64 4.08 -1.50 -9.20
CA ASP A 64 5.07 -1.05 -10.19
C ASP A 64 4.60 0.22 -10.92
N LEU A 65 5.17 1.35 -10.50
CA LEU A 65 4.88 2.68 -11.03
C LEU A 65 5.42 2.87 -12.46
N SER A 66 6.34 2.02 -12.92
CA SER A 66 6.86 2.11 -14.29
C SER A 66 5.84 1.65 -15.34
N LEU A 67 4.77 0.97 -14.93
CA LEU A 67 3.67 0.55 -15.79
C LEU A 67 2.62 1.66 -16.00
N MET A 68 2.80 2.83 -15.40
CA MET A 68 1.87 3.96 -15.53
C MET A 68 2.02 4.68 -16.89
N PRO A 69 0.91 4.93 -17.61
CA PRO A 69 0.94 5.42 -19.00
C PRO A 69 1.36 6.89 -19.14
N LEU A 70 1.20 7.69 -18.10
CA LEU A 70 1.67 9.08 -18.05
C LEU A 70 2.99 9.10 -17.29
N SER A 71 4.01 9.77 -17.86
CA SER A 71 5.43 9.86 -17.41
C SER A 71 5.71 9.11 -16.12
N PRO A 72 6.53 8.03 -16.15
CA PRO A 72 6.60 7.06 -15.06
C PRO A 72 6.86 7.78 -13.74
N MET A 73 5.87 7.64 -12.86
CA MET A 73 5.78 8.26 -11.55
C MET A 73 6.72 7.56 -10.57
N LEU A 74 8.01 7.51 -10.90
CA LEU A 74 9.00 6.78 -10.14
C LEU A 74 9.33 7.49 -8.83
N ILE A 75 9.79 6.72 -7.84
CA ILE A 75 10.18 7.25 -6.54
C ILE A 75 11.62 7.75 -6.63
N ASN A 76 11.81 9.06 -6.80
CA ASN A 76 13.14 9.68 -6.73
C ASN A 76 13.48 10.06 -5.28
N LEU A 77 14.38 9.33 -4.66
CA LEU A 77 14.73 9.44 -3.24
C LEU A 77 16.15 9.97 -3.08
N ASN A 78 16.30 10.99 -2.23
CA ASN A 78 17.58 11.56 -1.82
C ASN A 78 17.61 11.61 -0.27
N PRO A 79 18.20 10.60 0.40
CA PRO A 79 18.08 10.45 1.84
C PRO A 79 19.08 11.36 2.58
N PRO A 80 18.78 11.76 3.83
CA PRO A 80 19.56 12.77 4.56
C PRO A 80 21.04 12.46 4.75
N ALA A 81 21.41 11.18 4.89
CA ALA A 81 22.79 10.77 5.17
C ALA A 81 23.68 10.67 3.91
N HIS A 82 23.15 10.93 2.71
CA HIS A 82 23.89 10.77 1.45
C HIS A 82 23.64 11.92 0.48
N GLU A 83 24.61 12.19 -0.40
CA GLU A 83 24.52 13.23 -1.44
C GLU A 83 23.93 12.69 -2.76
N THR A 84 23.76 11.37 -2.88
CA THR A 84 23.32 10.71 -4.11
C THR A 84 21.83 10.40 -4.07
N SER A 85 21.12 10.75 -5.14
CA SER A 85 19.72 10.38 -5.36
C SER A 85 19.59 9.16 -6.27
N TYR A 86 18.60 8.30 -5.98
CA TYR A 86 18.24 7.17 -6.84
C TYR A 86 16.73 7.14 -7.10
N THR A 87 16.37 6.60 -8.26
CA THR A 87 14.98 6.46 -8.69
C THR A 87 14.53 5.00 -8.65
N PHE A 88 13.35 4.71 -8.12
CA PHE A 88 12.84 3.35 -7.92
C PHE A 88 11.46 3.15 -8.54
N ARG A 89 11.19 1.91 -9.00
CA ARG A 89 9.93 1.53 -9.64
C ARG A 89 8.77 1.32 -8.67
N ASN A 90 9.06 1.08 -7.40
CA ASN A 90 8.06 0.80 -6.36
C ASN A 90 8.61 1.18 -4.97
N SER A 91 7.72 1.29 -3.97
CA SER A 91 8.08 1.67 -2.61
C SER A 91 8.92 0.62 -1.90
N GLU A 92 8.72 -0.68 -2.16
CA GLU A 92 9.52 -1.76 -1.55
C GLU A 92 11.00 -1.62 -1.95
N SER A 93 11.30 -1.43 -3.23
CA SER A 93 12.67 -1.22 -3.72
C SER A 93 13.32 0.02 -3.08
N ALA A 94 12.59 1.14 -3.00
CA ALA A 94 13.08 2.36 -2.34
C ALA A 94 13.33 2.12 -0.85
N PHE A 95 12.38 1.50 -0.14
CA PHE A 95 12.45 1.26 1.29
C PHE A 95 13.56 0.27 1.67
N GLN A 96 13.77 -0.79 0.89
CA GLN A 96 14.88 -1.70 1.14
C GLN A 96 16.22 -1.05 0.80
N ALA A 97 16.30 -0.20 -0.23
CA ALA A 97 17.51 0.56 -0.55
C ALA A 97 17.96 1.47 0.59
N LEU A 98 17.04 2.05 1.37
CA LEU A 98 17.38 2.84 2.56
C LEU A 98 18.23 2.09 3.59
N LYS A 99 18.14 0.76 3.64
CA LYS A 99 18.99 -0.07 4.52
C LYS A 99 20.35 -0.39 3.92
N PHE A 100 20.53 -0.15 2.63
CA PHE A 100 21.69 -0.58 1.85
C PHE A 100 22.02 0.47 0.79
N TRP A 101 22.16 1.75 1.20
CA TRP A 101 22.19 2.86 0.24
C TRP A 101 23.36 2.77 -0.74
N ASP A 102 24.51 2.23 -0.31
CA ASP A 102 25.67 1.92 -1.19
C ASP A 102 25.33 0.93 -2.32
N TYR A 103 24.21 0.21 -2.20
CA TYR A 103 23.67 -0.73 -3.17
C TYR A 103 22.35 -0.24 -3.80
N ALA A 104 21.93 1.00 -3.57
CA ALA A 104 20.65 1.56 -4.03
C ALA A 104 20.45 1.42 -5.54
N SER A 105 21.51 1.62 -6.34
CA SER A 105 21.48 1.40 -7.79
C SER A 105 21.03 -0.01 -8.19
N LYS A 106 21.30 -1.03 -7.37
CA LYS A 106 20.86 -2.43 -7.62
C LYS A 106 19.39 -2.65 -7.29
N PHE A 107 18.80 -1.84 -6.42
CA PHE A 107 17.37 -1.90 -6.09
C PHE A 107 16.52 -1.13 -7.11
N SER A 108 17.06 -0.08 -7.72
CA SER A 108 16.38 0.80 -8.68
C SER A 108 15.51 0.09 -9.73
N PRO A 109 16.01 -0.95 -10.45
CA PRO A 109 15.23 -1.59 -11.52
C PRO A 109 14.29 -2.72 -11.05
N LEU A 110 14.38 -3.13 -9.79
CA LEU A 110 13.77 -4.36 -9.29
C LEU A 110 12.25 -4.26 -9.06
N SER A 111 11.55 -5.37 -9.25
CA SER A 111 10.22 -5.59 -8.67
C SER A 111 10.28 -5.63 -7.14
N GLY A 112 9.12 -5.61 -6.48
CA GLY A 112 9.10 -5.70 -5.03
C GLY A 112 9.63 -7.05 -4.53
N ASN A 113 9.27 -8.17 -5.17
CA ASN A 113 9.81 -9.49 -4.77
C ASN A 113 11.33 -9.58 -5.00
N GLU A 114 11.83 -9.05 -6.12
CA GLU A 114 13.27 -9.04 -6.41
C GLU A 114 14.03 -8.22 -5.36
N ALA A 115 13.53 -7.04 -5.00
CA ALA A 115 14.07 -6.22 -3.90
C ALA A 115 14.05 -6.97 -2.57
N PHE A 116 12.95 -7.67 -2.26
CA PHE A 116 12.84 -8.51 -1.07
C PHE A 116 13.83 -9.68 -1.04
N GLN A 117 14.19 -10.27 -2.19
CA GLN A 117 15.24 -11.29 -2.24
C GLN A 117 16.63 -10.67 -2.07
N LEU A 118 16.90 -9.55 -2.75
CA LEU A 118 18.18 -8.85 -2.64
C LEU A 118 18.44 -8.41 -1.20
N LYS A 119 17.47 -7.78 -0.52
CA LYS A 119 17.63 -7.37 0.87
C LYS A 119 17.93 -8.56 1.79
N ARG A 120 17.31 -9.73 1.58
CA ARG A 120 17.61 -10.93 2.39
C ARG A 120 19.06 -11.37 2.22
N SER A 121 19.58 -11.31 1.00
CA SER A 121 20.99 -11.62 0.71
C SER A 121 21.93 -10.64 1.41
N LEU A 122 21.65 -9.34 1.34
CA LEU A 122 22.49 -8.30 1.96
C LEU A 122 22.39 -8.30 3.50
N THR A 123 21.21 -8.53 4.08
CA THR A 123 21.03 -8.68 5.53
C THR A 123 21.86 -9.84 6.08
N LYS A 124 21.91 -10.99 5.38
CA LYS A 124 22.75 -12.13 5.80
C LYS A 124 24.25 -11.80 5.83
N LYS A 125 24.68 -10.77 5.09
CA LYS A 125 26.05 -10.27 5.08
C LYS A 125 26.30 -9.20 6.17
N GLY A 126 25.30 -8.86 6.98
CA GLY A 126 25.43 -7.86 8.05
C GLY A 126 25.53 -6.42 7.55
N LEU A 127 25.13 -6.14 6.30
CA LEU A 127 25.32 -4.84 5.66
C LEU A 127 24.19 -3.83 5.91
N ALA A 128 23.24 -4.15 6.80
CA ALA A 128 22.04 -3.35 6.98
C ALA A 128 22.33 -2.11 7.83
N ASP A 129 22.03 -0.94 7.28
CA ASP A 129 21.90 0.31 8.01
C ASP A 129 20.50 0.39 8.65
N TRP A 130 20.46 0.45 9.98
CA TRP A 130 19.22 0.55 10.76
C TRP A 130 18.78 1.99 11.02
N SER A 131 19.58 2.99 10.61
CA SER A 131 19.17 4.39 10.56
C SER A 131 18.37 4.73 9.30
N TYR A 132 18.27 3.80 8.36
CA TYR A 132 17.55 3.95 7.09
C TYR A 132 18.07 5.17 6.30
N ALA A 133 19.38 5.24 6.05
CA ALA A 133 20.04 6.32 5.34
C ALA A 133 19.78 7.71 5.98
N GLY A 134 19.66 7.75 7.32
CA GLY A 134 19.46 9.00 8.07
C GLY A 134 18.00 9.40 8.33
N TYR A 135 17.01 8.59 7.95
CA TYR A 135 15.61 8.83 8.33
C TYR A 135 15.28 8.46 9.79
N GLY A 136 16.20 7.79 10.49
CA GLY A 136 16.12 7.45 11.91
C GLY A 136 15.58 6.03 12.17
N GLY A 137 14.69 5.51 11.32
CA GLY A 137 14.11 4.19 11.53
C GLY A 137 13.17 3.71 10.43
N ASN A 138 12.62 2.52 10.63
CA ASN A 138 11.76 1.85 9.66
C ASN A 138 10.45 2.60 9.40
N TYR A 139 9.85 3.16 10.44
CA TYR A 139 8.60 3.91 10.36
C TYR A 139 8.77 5.16 9.49
N GLN A 140 9.77 5.99 9.79
CA GLN A 140 10.05 7.23 9.08
C GLN A 140 10.56 6.97 7.65
N GLY A 141 11.41 5.95 7.46
CA GLY A 141 11.91 5.57 6.14
C GLY A 141 10.80 5.15 5.18
N MET A 142 9.79 4.41 5.66
CA MET A 142 8.62 4.08 4.82
C MET A 142 7.78 5.32 4.51
N MET A 143 7.52 6.16 5.52
CA MET A 143 6.76 7.40 5.32
C MET A 143 7.42 8.29 4.26
N ALA A 144 8.75 8.38 4.24
CA ALA A 144 9.49 9.11 3.20
C ALA A 144 9.24 8.54 1.79
N CYS A 145 9.23 7.21 1.63
CA CYS A 145 8.92 6.55 0.36
C CYS A 145 7.47 6.83 -0.08
N LEU A 146 6.52 6.75 0.87
CA LEU A 146 5.10 6.99 0.60
C LEU A 146 4.82 8.45 0.22
N LYS A 147 5.44 9.42 0.87
CA LYS A 147 5.30 10.85 0.54
C LYS A 147 5.71 11.16 -0.89
N ILE A 148 6.71 10.46 -1.43
CA ILE A 148 7.11 10.60 -2.84
C ILE A 148 6.12 9.87 -3.75
N LYS A 149 5.77 8.62 -3.43
CA LYS A 149 4.81 7.82 -4.22
C LYS A 149 3.47 8.54 -4.38
N PHE A 150 2.99 9.18 -3.33
CA PHE A 150 1.71 9.89 -3.26
C PHE A 150 1.91 11.41 -3.15
N ALA A 151 2.94 11.95 -3.80
CA ALA A 151 3.18 13.39 -3.80
C ALA A 151 1.94 14.17 -4.32
N PRO A 152 1.65 15.38 -3.81
CA PRO A 152 0.51 16.19 -4.24
C PRO A 152 0.41 16.36 -5.76
N GLU A 153 -0.80 16.56 -6.27
CA GLU A 153 -1.10 16.80 -7.70
C GLU A 153 -0.75 15.62 -8.64
N THR A 154 -0.49 14.45 -8.08
CA THR A 154 -0.19 13.25 -8.85
C THR A 154 -1.39 12.31 -9.01
N LEU A 155 -1.33 11.39 -9.98
CA LEU A 155 -2.34 10.33 -10.14
C LEU A 155 -2.47 9.47 -8.88
N MET A 156 -1.34 9.19 -8.23
CA MET A 156 -1.29 8.38 -7.01
C MET A 156 -1.94 9.10 -5.84
N ALA A 157 -1.62 10.39 -5.62
CA ALA A 157 -2.30 11.20 -4.60
C ALA A 157 -3.81 11.27 -4.84
N ASN A 158 -4.23 11.49 -6.09
CA ASN A 158 -5.65 11.47 -6.45
C ASN A 158 -6.29 10.10 -6.18
N ALA A 159 -5.60 9.00 -6.46
CA ALA A 159 -6.08 7.66 -6.17
C ALA A 159 -6.21 7.41 -4.65
N LEU A 160 -5.27 7.90 -3.85
CA LEU A 160 -5.34 7.83 -2.39
C LEU A 160 -6.50 8.66 -1.85
N LEU A 161 -6.73 9.88 -2.35
CA LEU A 161 -7.88 10.70 -1.95
C LEU A 161 -9.23 10.05 -2.31
N LYS A 162 -9.32 9.31 -3.41
CA LYS A 162 -10.52 8.55 -3.79
C LYS A 162 -10.87 7.41 -2.83
N THR A 163 -9.98 7.03 -1.93
CA THR A 163 -10.32 6.08 -0.86
C THR A 163 -11.30 6.67 0.16
N GLY A 164 -11.63 7.97 0.05
CA GLY A 164 -12.55 8.64 0.96
C GLY A 164 -12.04 8.60 2.40
N ASP A 165 -12.95 8.41 3.35
CA ASP A 165 -12.58 8.24 4.75
C ASP A 165 -12.49 6.75 5.16
N ALA A 166 -12.43 5.83 4.20
CA ALA A 166 -12.38 4.39 4.46
C ALA A 166 -11.14 3.98 5.27
N TRP A 167 -11.30 2.94 6.09
CA TRP A 167 -10.17 2.28 6.75
C TRP A 167 -9.32 1.53 5.73
N LEU A 168 -8.02 1.81 5.70
CA LEU A 168 -7.08 1.17 4.79
C LEU A 168 -6.33 0.06 5.53
N GLN A 169 -6.39 -1.17 5.02
CA GLN A 169 -5.71 -2.30 5.62
C GLN A 169 -4.87 -3.10 4.63
N GLU A 170 -3.58 -3.19 4.91
CA GLU A 170 -2.72 -4.14 4.21
C GLU A 170 -3.01 -5.54 4.75
N ARG A 171 -3.51 -6.42 3.88
CA ARG A 171 -3.93 -7.77 4.23
C ARG A 171 -2.97 -8.82 3.71
N ASN A 172 -2.31 -9.50 4.62
CA ASN A 172 -1.46 -10.62 4.23
C ASN A 172 -2.28 -11.85 3.78
N ILE A 173 -1.91 -12.48 2.66
CA ILE A 173 -2.55 -13.73 2.21
C ILE A 173 -2.16 -14.96 3.05
N LYS A 174 -1.12 -14.85 3.87
CA LYS A 174 -0.60 -15.94 4.70
C LYS A 174 -0.22 -15.41 6.08
N VAL A 175 -0.71 -16.11 7.10
CA VAL A 175 -0.41 -15.79 8.49
C VAL A 175 1.09 -15.92 8.81
N GLY A 176 1.62 -14.95 9.55
CA GLY A 176 3.02 -14.91 10.01
C GLY A 176 4.02 -14.34 9.00
N ARG A 177 3.56 -13.75 7.88
CA ARG A 177 4.46 -13.12 6.90
C ARG A 177 4.99 -11.77 7.37
N ASP A 178 4.10 -10.93 7.88
CA ASP A 178 4.43 -9.58 8.35
C ASP A 178 3.39 -9.14 9.39
N ASN A 179 3.79 -8.97 10.64
CA ASN A 179 2.90 -8.49 11.70
C ASN A 179 3.04 -6.99 11.98
N THR A 180 3.89 -6.29 11.24
CA THR A 180 4.19 -4.86 11.46
C THR A 180 3.53 -4.00 10.40
N TRP A 181 3.82 -4.25 9.12
CA TRP A 181 3.26 -3.44 8.03
C TRP A 181 1.81 -3.80 7.70
N SER A 182 1.46 -5.07 7.90
CA SER A 182 0.15 -5.63 7.58
C SER A 182 -0.65 -6.06 8.82
N ASP A 183 -1.84 -6.60 8.59
CA ASP A 183 -2.72 -7.25 9.57
C ASP A 183 -2.29 -8.67 9.97
N ASN A 184 -1.12 -9.15 9.54
CA ASN A 184 -0.63 -10.52 9.74
C ASN A 184 -1.51 -11.60 9.08
N GLY A 185 -2.52 -11.26 8.28
CA GLY A 185 -3.46 -12.19 7.65
C GLY A 185 -4.48 -12.82 8.59
N ASP A 186 -4.48 -12.41 9.87
CA ASP A 186 -5.39 -12.84 10.93
C ASP A 186 -5.90 -11.71 11.83
N GLY A 187 -5.63 -10.46 11.44
CA GLY A 187 -6.07 -9.29 12.19
C GLY A 187 -5.25 -9.03 13.46
N THR A 188 -4.12 -9.73 13.67
CA THR A 188 -3.23 -9.54 14.83
C THR A 188 -2.04 -8.62 14.55
N GLY A 189 -1.82 -8.26 13.28
CA GLY A 189 -0.76 -7.34 12.89
C GLY A 189 -1.09 -5.88 13.18
N LYS A 190 -0.08 -5.00 13.06
CA LYS A 190 -0.19 -3.57 13.39
C LYS A 190 -0.72 -2.69 12.25
N ASN A 191 -0.77 -3.20 11.02
CA ASN A 191 -1.23 -2.46 9.83
C ASN A 191 -0.54 -1.08 9.65
N TRP A 192 0.76 -0.98 9.91
CA TRP A 192 1.47 0.31 9.79
C TRP A 192 1.41 0.92 8.39
N LEU A 193 1.36 0.10 7.33
CA LEU A 193 1.26 0.63 5.97
C LEU A 193 -0.08 1.33 5.76
N GLY A 194 -1.19 0.67 6.12
CA GLY A 194 -2.53 1.26 6.07
C GLY A 194 -2.61 2.56 6.88
N ILE A 195 -2.09 2.54 8.11
CA ILE A 195 -2.03 3.70 9.00
C ILE A 195 -1.29 4.88 8.35
N GLN A 196 -0.09 4.67 7.81
CA GLN A 196 0.67 5.74 7.16
C GLN A 196 -0.04 6.29 5.93
N LEU A 197 -0.72 5.46 5.15
CA LEU A 197 -1.53 5.90 4.01
C LEU A 197 -2.71 6.78 4.44
N MET A 198 -3.36 6.46 5.57
CA MET A 198 -4.45 7.28 6.10
C MET A 198 -3.95 8.62 6.66
N LEU A 199 -2.81 8.63 7.35
CA LEU A 199 -2.15 9.86 7.79
C LEU A 199 -1.77 10.75 6.60
N LEU A 200 -1.19 10.14 5.55
CA LEU A 200 -0.82 10.86 4.33
C LEU A 200 -2.03 11.38 3.57
N ARG A 201 -3.12 10.60 3.51
CA ARG A 201 -4.39 11.03 2.91
C ARG A 201 -4.95 12.28 3.60
N ASP A 202 -4.94 12.30 4.93
CA ASP A 202 -5.39 13.45 5.69
C ASP A 202 -4.45 14.66 5.52
N GLU A 203 -3.13 14.43 5.46
CA GLU A 203 -2.14 15.48 5.15
C GLU A 203 -2.42 16.10 3.77
N LEU A 204 -2.73 15.28 2.76
CA LEU A 204 -3.10 15.76 1.42
C LEU A 204 -4.43 16.55 1.41
N LYS A 205 -5.39 16.16 2.25
CA LYS A 205 -6.74 16.77 2.27
C LYS A 205 -6.80 18.05 3.12
N TYR A 206 -6.07 18.10 4.23
CA TYR A 206 -6.21 19.13 5.26
C TYR A 206 -4.89 19.81 5.64
N GLY A 207 -3.75 19.37 5.09
CA GLY A 207 -2.43 19.88 5.46
C GLY A 207 -2.12 19.69 6.95
N SER A 208 -1.41 20.66 7.53
CA SER A 208 -1.02 20.63 8.95
C SER A 208 -2.18 20.69 9.94
N SER A 209 -3.41 20.99 9.49
CA SER A 209 -4.60 21.05 10.35
C SER A 209 -5.21 19.67 10.65
N ALA A 210 -4.78 18.61 9.96
CA ALA A 210 -5.38 17.28 10.07
C ALA A 210 -5.58 16.80 11.52
N SER A 211 -4.59 16.94 12.38
CA SER A 211 -4.65 16.48 13.79
C SER A 211 -5.65 17.26 14.66
N SER A 212 -6.07 18.46 14.24
CA SER A 212 -6.99 19.32 14.98
C SER A 212 -8.45 19.17 14.54
N ILE A 213 -8.69 18.47 13.43
CA ILE A 213 -10.03 18.26 12.87
C ILE A 213 -10.56 16.94 13.41
N GLU A 214 -11.64 17.03 14.20
CA GLU A 214 -12.34 15.87 14.74
C GLU A 214 -12.85 14.96 13.61
N GLY A 215 -12.70 13.65 13.80
CA GLY A 215 -13.16 12.65 12.85
C GLY A 215 -12.16 12.31 11.74
N THR A 216 -11.05 13.05 11.60
CA THR A 216 -9.94 12.62 10.73
C THR A 216 -9.23 11.40 11.28
N TRP A 217 -8.60 10.60 10.43
CA TRP A 217 -7.78 9.49 10.87
C TRP A 217 -6.56 9.97 11.64
N THR A 218 -5.99 11.12 11.29
CA THR A 218 -4.87 11.72 12.01
C THR A 218 -5.24 12.01 13.46
N SER A 219 -6.42 12.61 13.71
CA SER A 219 -6.91 12.83 15.08
C SER A 219 -7.08 11.50 15.83
N THR A 220 -7.77 10.51 15.24
CA THR A 220 -8.03 9.19 15.84
C THR A 220 -6.76 8.37 16.07
N ILE A 221 -5.80 8.39 15.15
CA ILE A 221 -4.56 7.62 15.28
C ILE A 221 -3.66 8.27 16.33
N SER A 222 -3.54 9.60 16.32
CA SER A 222 -2.68 10.31 17.27
C SER A 222 -3.13 10.19 18.74
N SER A 223 -4.41 9.89 19.00
CA SER A 223 -4.90 9.60 20.36
C SER A 223 -4.48 8.23 20.88
N SER A 224 -4.16 7.27 20.00
CA SER A 224 -3.89 5.86 20.39
C SER A 224 -2.46 5.41 20.05
N MET A 225 -1.74 6.15 19.21
CA MET A 225 -0.42 5.80 18.68
C MET A 225 0.45 7.04 18.50
N ASP A 226 1.73 6.92 18.85
CA ASP A 226 2.74 7.93 18.53
C ASP A 226 3.03 7.88 17.02
N ILE A 227 2.48 8.84 16.28
CA ILE A 227 2.65 8.93 14.82
C ILE A 227 4.09 9.24 14.38
N SER A 228 5.01 9.54 15.30
CA SER A 228 6.41 9.78 14.94
C SER A 228 7.20 8.50 14.74
N ASN A 229 6.82 7.40 15.41
CA ASN A 229 7.57 6.13 15.44
C ASN A 229 6.68 4.88 15.38
N GLY A 230 5.36 5.07 15.42
CA GLY A 230 4.34 4.04 15.37
C GLY A 230 4.19 3.18 16.63
N SER A 231 4.75 3.61 17.76
CA SER A 231 4.53 2.95 19.05
C SER A 231 3.11 3.20 19.55
N GLN A 232 2.54 2.20 20.21
CA GLN A 232 1.21 2.31 20.80
C GLN A 232 1.30 3.07 22.12
N LEU A 233 0.35 3.98 22.39
CA LEU A 233 0.36 4.78 23.61
C LEU A 233 -0.22 4.01 24.79
N THR A 234 -1.51 3.65 24.74
CA THR A 234 -2.18 2.88 25.82
C THR A 234 -3.49 2.20 25.39
N ASP A 235 -4.24 2.77 24.42
CA ASP A 235 -5.52 2.23 23.97
C ASP A 235 -5.36 1.26 22.77
N ASN A 236 -6.17 0.20 22.75
CA ASN A 236 -6.27 -0.81 21.70
C ASN A 236 -7.24 -0.42 20.57
N THR A 237 -7.65 0.84 20.48
CA THR A 237 -8.56 1.37 19.43
C THR A 237 -8.14 0.89 18.04
N ILE A 238 -6.89 1.14 17.65
CA ILE A 238 -6.35 0.78 16.34
C ILE A 238 -6.37 -0.73 16.12
N GLN A 239 -6.06 -1.52 17.16
CA GLN A 239 -6.11 -2.98 17.04
C GLN A 239 -7.55 -3.48 16.82
N ALA A 240 -8.55 -2.84 17.43
CA ALA A 240 -9.95 -3.16 17.19
C ALA A 240 -10.34 -2.91 15.72
N TYR A 241 -9.91 -1.79 15.13
CA TYR A 241 -10.07 -1.53 13.69
C TYR A 241 -9.43 -2.65 12.85
N VAL A 242 -8.19 -3.04 13.12
CA VAL A 242 -7.51 -4.10 12.36
C VAL A 242 -8.25 -5.43 12.42
N THR A 243 -8.62 -5.87 13.62
CA THR A 243 -9.26 -7.17 13.84
C THR A 243 -10.67 -7.21 13.22
N ARG A 244 -11.47 -6.14 13.35
CA ARG A 244 -12.81 -6.12 12.77
C ARG A 244 -12.78 -6.06 11.25
N ALA A 245 -11.89 -5.27 10.65
CA ALA A 245 -11.73 -5.24 9.20
C ALA A 245 -11.32 -6.61 8.62
N ASP A 246 -10.43 -7.37 9.28
CA ASP A 246 -10.08 -8.73 8.82
C ASP A 246 -11.30 -9.65 8.73
N ALA A 247 -12.23 -9.57 9.70
CA ALA A 247 -13.44 -10.37 9.71
C ALA A 247 -14.30 -10.10 8.45
N TYR A 248 -14.51 -8.83 8.10
CA TYR A 248 -15.24 -8.45 6.88
C TYR A 248 -14.50 -8.90 5.61
N PHE A 249 -13.18 -8.75 5.57
CA PHE A 249 -12.41 -9.22 4.41
C PHE A 249 -12.48 -10.73 4.24
N ARG A 250 -12.51 -11.54 5.32
CA ARG A 250 -12.71 -13.01 5.22
C ARG A 250 -14.04 -13.30 4.54
N GLN A 251 -15.11 -12.65 4.99
CA GLN A 251 -16.46 -12.83 4.45
C GLN A 251 -16.51 -12.54 2.94
N HIS A 252 -15.96 -11.39 2.51
CA HIS A 252 -15.99 -10.97 1.11
C HIS A 252 -15.15 -11.86 0.19
N ILE A 253 -13.95 -12.28 0.62
CA ILE A 253 -13.13 -13.21 -0.16
C ILE A 253 -13.83 -14.57 -0.31
N MET A 254 -14.45 -15.08 0.76
CA MET A 254 -15.21 -16.33 0.68
C MET A 254 -16.38 -16.24 -0.29
N SER A 255 -17.18 -15.16 -0.21
CA SER A 255 -18.30 -14.92 -1.11
C SER A 255 -17.86 -14.80 -2.57
N SER A 256 -16.78 -14.08 -2.85
CA SER A 256 -16.21 -13.94 -4.20
C SER A 256 -15.77 -15.29 -4.80
N LYS A 257 -15.15 -16.17 -3.99
CA LYS A 257 -14.73 -17.51 -4.42
C LYS A 257 -15.90 -18.44 -4.71
N ASN A 258 -17.01 -18.30 -3.98
CA ASN A 258 -18.23 -19.08 -4.21
C ASN A 258 -18.95 -18.66 -5.50
N LEU A 259 -18.91 -17.36 -5.84
CA LEU A 259 -19.52 -16.83 -7.07
C LEU A 259 -18.73 -17.17 -8.34
N ASN A 260 -17.42 -17.43 -8.25
CA ASN A 260 -16.60 -17.81 -9.41
C ASN A 260 -15.62 -18.97 -9.12
N PRO A 261 -16.11 -20.23 -9.09
CA PRO A 261 -15.30 -21.41 -8.76
C PRO A 261 -14.14 -21.66 -9.74
N SER A 262 -14.20 -21.12 -10.97
CA SER A 262 -13.19 -21.33 -12.01
C SER A 262 -11.85 -20.62 -11.71
N ARG A 263 -11.87 -19.52 -10.94
CA ARG A 263 -10.67 -18.80 -10.46
C ARG A 263 -9.83 -19.67 -9.51
N ASN A 264 -10.44 -20.57 -8.74
CA ASN A 264 -9.76 -21.43 -7.76
C ASN A 264 -8.79 -22.46 -8.40
N LYS A 265 -8.95 -22.81 -9.68
CA LYS A 265 -8.06 -23.77 -10.36
C LYS A 265 -6.73 -23.17 -10.81
N LYS A 266 -6.66 -21.86 -11.10
CA LYS A 266 -5.41 -21.17 -11.50
C LYS A 266 -4.52 -20.83 -10.31
N ALA A 267 -5.09 -20.34 -9.20
CA ALA A 267 -4.32 -19.99 -8.00
C ALA A 267 -3.56 -21.17 -7.37
N ARG A 268 -4.09 -22.40 -7.48
CA ARG A 268 -3.43 -23.61 -6.95
C ARG A 268 -2.19 -24.06 -7.73
N LYS A 269 -1.93 -23.55 -8.94
CA LYS A 269 -0.75 -23.91 -9.74
C LYS A 269 0.47 -23.03 -9.49
N ASN A 270 0.30 -21.82 -8.92
CA ASN A 270 1.39 -20.85 -8.77
C ASN A 270 2.01 -20.78 -7.36
N TYR A 271 1.54 -21.62 -6.42
CA TYR A 271 2.00 -21.65 -5.03
C TYR A 271 2.54 -23.03 -4.60
N LYS A 272 3.19 -23.75 -5.51
CA LYS A 272 4.03 -24.92 -5.19
C LYS A 272 5.50 -24.59 -5.37
#